data_AF-A0A947UL75-F1
#
_entry.id   AF-A0A947UL75-F1
#
_cell.length_a   1.000
_cell.length_b   1.000
_cell.length_c   1.000
_cell.angle_alpha   90.00
_cell.angle_beta   90.00
_cell.angle_gamma   90.00
#
_symmetry.space_group_name_H-M   'P 1'
#
loop_
_entity.id
_entity.type
_entity.pdbx_description
1 polymer ?
#
loop_
_entity_poly.entity_id
_entity_poly.type
_entity_poly.pdbx_seq_one_letter_code
_entity_poly.pdbx_strand_id
1 'polypeptide(L)'
;MNKLTQRVRSLKGFTLIELLLVIAIIAILAAIVIIAINPARQLAQANDAQRRSHVTTILNAVGQYTVDNRGQLPATIPTSTGAGDYGDEICATGAAACTGYVDLSVLTNEEIYVGSIPSDPTAGTANGTGYYIVRSTSTNARVTVSGNGEIDGTANSISVTR
;
A
#
# COMPACT_ATOMS: atom_id res chain seq x y z
N MET A 1 -54.46 -59.84 -3.63
CA MET A 1 -53.23 -59.05 -3.86
C MET A 1 -53.63 -57.60 -4.13
N ASN A 2 -53.48 -56.73 -3.12
CA ASN A 2 -53.90 -55.33 -3.19
C ASN A 2 -52.95 -54.53 -4.08
N LYS A 3 -53.48 -53.91 -5.14
CA LYS A 3 -52.73 -52.92 -5.93
C LYS A 3 -52.67 -51.61 -5.13
N LEU A 4 -51.50 -51.28 -4.60
CA LEU A 4 -51.21 -49.95 -4.05
C LEU A 4 -50.96 -49.00 -5.21
N THR A 5 -51.98 -48.25 -5.61
CA THR A 5 -51.90 -47.23 -6.65
C THR A 5 -51.20 -45.99 -6.09
N GLN A 6 -49.87 -45.97 -6.16
CA GLN A 6 -49.05 -44.83 -5.74
C GLN A 6 -49.26 -43.66 -6.71
N ARG A 7 -49.98 -42.62 -6.29
CA ARG A 7 -50.13 -41.37 -7.06
C ARG A 7 -48.79 -40.63 -7.10
N VAL A 8 -48.13 -40.64 -8.25
CA VAL A 8 -46.98 -39.76 -8.51
C VAL A 8 -47.48 -38.32 -8.53
N ARG A 9 -47.08 -37.49 -7.56
CA ARG A 9 -47.34 -36.04 -7.59
C ARG A 9 -46.52 -35.43 -8.73
N SER A 10 -47.17 -34.77 -9.67
CA SER A 10 -46.51 -33.94 -10.67
C SER A 10 -45.79 -32.79 -9.96
N LEU A 11 -44.46 -32.79 -10.00
CA LEU A 11 -43.65 -31.64 -9.60
C LEU A 11 -43.80 -30.59 -10.70
N LYS A 12 -44.40 -29.45 -10.37
CA LYS A 12 -44.46 -28.31 -11.29
C LYS A 12 -43.01 -27.86 -11.57
N GLY A 13 -42.62 -27.87 -12.84
CA GLY A 13 -41.34 -27.31 -13.29
C GLY A 13 -41.38 -25.78 -13.28
N PHE A 14 -40.19 -25.15 -13.25
CA PHE A 14 -40.04 -23.71 -13.40
C PHE A 14 -40.50 -23.25 -14.78
N THR A 15 -41.15 -22.09 -14.84
CA THR A 15 -41.49 -21.43 -16.10
C THR A 15 -40.31 -20.61 -16.63
N LEU A 16 -40.24 -20.43 -17.95
CA LEU A 16 -39.21 -19.57 -18.57
C LEU A 16 -39.30 -18.13 -18.08
N ILE A 17 -40.50 -17.64 -17.78
CA ILE A 17 -40.71 -16.27 -17.28
C ILE A 17 -40.21 -16.12 -15.84
N GLU A 18 -40.37 -17.15 -14.99
CA GLU A 18 -39.82 -17.13 -13.64
C GLU A 18 -38.29 -17.09 -13.67
N LEU A 19 -37.64 -17.87 -14.54
CA LEU A 19 -36.19 -17.83 -14.68
C LEU A 19 -35.70 -16.48 -15.20
N LEU A 20 -36.40 -15.89 -16.18
CA LEU A 20 -36.06 -14.59 -16.76
C LEU A 20 -36.19 -13.45 -15.73
N LEU A 21 -37.23 -13.47 -14.91
CA LEU A 21 -37.43 -12.47 -13.86
C LEU A 21 -36.35 -12.56 -12.78
N VAL A 22 -35.91 -13.78 -12.43
CA VAL A 22 -34.85 -13.99 -11.44
C VAL A 22 -33.51 -13.41 -11.90
N ILE A 23 -33.09 -13.68 -13.14
CA ILE A 23 -31.83 -13.12 -13.65
C ILE A 23 -31.89 -11.60 -13.77
N ALA A 24 -33.06 -11.03 -14.09
CA ALA A 24 -33.25 -9.58 -14.14
C ALA A 24 -33.08 -8.95 -12.75
N ILE A 25 -33.67 -9.55 -11.71
CA ILE A 25 -33.52 -9.06 -10.33
C ILE A 25 -32.08 -9.21 -9.84
N ILE A 26 -31.41 -10.34 -10.13
CA ILE A 26 -30.00 -10.54 -9.75
C ILE A 26 -29.10 -9.48 -10.41
N ALA A 27 -29.32 -9.14 -11.68
CA ALA A 27 -28.55 -8.11 -12.37
C ALA A 27 -28.71 -6.72 -11.71
N ILE A 28 -29.93 -6.35 -11.32
CA ILE A 28 -30.20 -5.07 -10.64
C ILE A 28 -29.52 -5.03 -9.27
N LEU A 29 -29.67 -6.10 -8.47
CA LEU A 29 -29.05 -6.19 -7.15
C LEU A 29 -27.52 -6.14 -7.25
N ALA A 30 -26.93 -6.85 -8.21
CA ALA A 30 -25.49 -6.84 -8.43
C ALA A 30 -24.95 -5.44 -8.75
N ALA A 31 -25.65 -4.68 -9.61
CA ALA A 31 -25.26 -3.32 -9.95
C ALA A 31 -25.27 -2.38 -8.72
N ILE A 32 -26.32 -2.46 -7.89
CA ILE A 32 -26.43 -1.67 -6.65
C ILE A 32 -25.29 -2.01 -5.69
N VAL A 33 -24.98 -3.30 -5.51
CA VAL A 33 -23.91 -3.75 -4.61
C VAL A 33 -22.55 -3.20 -5.04
N ILE A 34 -22.21 -3.23 -6.33
CA ILE A 34 -20.92 -2.72 -6.82
C ILE A 34 -20.75 -1.23 -6.51
N ILE A 35 -21.79 -0.43 -6.72
CA ILE A 35 -21.77 1.00 -6.42
C ILE A 35 -21.63 1.23 -4.90
N ALA A 36 -22.36 0.44 -4.10
CA ALA A 36 -22.36 0.58 -2.64
C ALA A 36 -20.99 0.24 -2.01
N ILE A 37 -20.28 -0.78 -2.52
CA ILE A 37 -19.01 -1.21 -1.94
C ILE A 37 -17.81 -0.36 -2.39
N ASN A 38 -17.91 0.39 -3.48
CA ASN A 38 -16.84 1.21 -4.05
C ASN A 38 -15.46 0.49 -4.04
N PRO A 39 -15.27 -0.50 -4.93
CA PRO A 39 -14.08 -1.35 -4.89
C PRO A 39 -12.77 -0.57 -5.12
N ALA A 40 -12.83 0.53 -5.89
CA ALA A 40 -11.68 1.41 -6.10
C ALA A 40 -11.19 2.03 -4.78
N ARG A 41 -12.12 2.50 -3.94
CA ARG A 41 -11.77 3.04 -2.61
C ARG A 41 -11.21 1.97 -1.68
N GLN A 42 -11.74 0.74 -1.72
CA GLN A 42 -11.20 -0.35 -0.90
C GLN A 42 -9.78 -0.73 -1.31
N LEU A 43 -9.49 -0.75 -2.62
CA LEU A 43 -8.14 -0.99 -3.11
C LEU A 43 -7.17 0.11 -2.67
N ALA A 44 -7.57 1.38 -2.80
CA ALA A 44 -6.79 2.51 -2.34
C ALA A 44 -6.51 2.47 -0.81
N GLN A 45 -7.48 2.02 -0.01
CA GLN A 45 -7.29 1.81 1.43
C GLN A 45 -6.28 0.69 1.73
N ALA A 46 -6.30 -0.39 0.96
CA ALA A 46 -5.34 -1.48 1.08
C ALA A 46 -3.92 -1.01 0.73
N ASN A 47 -3.76 -0.25 -0.36
CA ASN A 47 -2.49 0.35 -0.75
C ASN A 47 -1.98 1.32 0.32
N ASP A 48 -2.83 2.20 0.86
CA ASP A 48 -2.46 3.13 1.93
C ASP A 48 -2.04 2.40 3.23
N ALA A 49 -2.70 1.30 3.57
CA ALA A 49 -2.29 0.46 4.70
C ALA A 49 -0.91 -0.16 4.47
N GLN A 50 -0.65 -0.64 3.25
CA GLN A 50 0.67 -1.16 2.87
C GLN A 50 1.75 -0.08 2.91
N ARG A 51 1.47 1.13 2.39
CA ARG A 51 2.38 2.29 2.47
C ARG A 51 2.74 2.63 3.90
N ARG A 52 1.77 2.67 4.82
CA ARG A 52 2.00 2.92 6.26
C ARG A 52 2.98 1.91 6.86
N SER A 53 2.83 0.63 6.49
CA SER A 53 3.77 -0.41 6.88
C SER A 53 5.16 -0.17 6.27
N HIS A 54 5.24 0.14 4.97
CA HIS A 54 6.50 0.38 4.27
C HIS A 54 7.30 1.56 4.87
N VAL A 55 6.67 2.73 5.04
CA VAL A 55 7.36 3.91 5.61
C VAL A 55 7.85 3.64 7.04
N THR A 56 7.10 2.83 7.81
CA THR A 56 7.50 2.40 9.15
C THR A 56 8.69 1.44 9.10
N THR A 57 8.69 0.47 8.17
CA THR A 57 9.82 -0.44 7.95
C THR A 57 11.10 0.33 7.61
N ILE A 58 11.02 1.30 6.69
CA ILE A 58 12.17 2.14 6.31
C ILE A 58 12.68 2.93 7.51
N LEU A 59 11.78 3.59 8.26
CA LEU A 59 12.16 4.37 9.43
C LEU A 59 12.76 3.51 10.55
N ASN A 60 12.26 2.29 10.74
CA ASN A 60 12.81 1.33 11.70
C ASN A 60 14.22 0.89 11.29
N ALA A 61 14.46 0.62 10.00
CA ALA A 61 15.79 0.26 9.49
C ALA A 61 16.79 1.41 9.71
N VAL A 62 16.39 2.65 9.43
CA VAL A 62 17.20 3.84 9.75
C VAL A 62 17.46 3.94 11.25
N GLY A 63 16.44 3.69 12.07
CA GLY A 63 16.57 3.70 13.54
C GLY A 63 17.55 2.65 14.06
N GLN A 64 17.51 1.43 13.54
CA GLN A 64 18.45 0.36 13.90
C GLN A 64 19.87 0.71 13.47
N TYR A 65 20.06 1.18 12.22
CA TYR A 65 21.35 1.68 11.75
C TYR A 65 21.90 2.77 12.68
N THR A 66 21.05 3.69 13.11
CA THR A 66 21.44 4.80 13.99
C THR A 66 21.93 4.29 15.35
N VAL A 67 21.29 3.28 15.91
CA VAL A 67 21.71 2.64 17.17
C VAL A 67 23.10 2.03 17.02
N ASP A 68 23.32 1.27 15.95
CA ASP A 68 24.59 0.55 15.73
C ASP A 68 25.74 1.50 15.34
N ASN A 69 25.40 2.64 14.73
CA ASN A 69 26.37 3.64 14.26
C ASN A 69 26.51 4.83 15.21
N ARG A 70 26.38 4.61 16.52
CA ARG A 70 26.64 5.61 17.58
C ARG A 70 25.81 6.90 17.43
N GLY A 71 24.56 6.76 17.04
CA GLY A 71 23.65 7.89 16.83
C GLY A 71 23.82 8.60 15.48
N GLN A 72 24.68 8.11 14.58
CA GLN A 72 24.85 8.68 13.25
C GLN A 72 23.79 8.15 12.28
N LEU A 73 23.12 9.08 11.59
CA LEU A 73 22.21 8.77 10.49
C LEU A 73 23.00 8.44 9.21
N PRO A 74 22.40 7.70 8.27
CA PRO A 74 22.94 7.60 6.91
C PRO A 74 23.19 9.00 6.32
N ALA A 75 24.40 9.23 5.83
CA ALA A 75 24.84 10.55 5.37
C ALA A 75 24.08 11.06 4.13
N THR A 76 23.46 10.14 3.38
CA THR A 76 22.67 10.41 2.18
C THR A 76 21.29 11.01 2.50
N ILE A 77 20.79 10.91 3.74
CA ILE A 77 19.48 11.47 4.09
C ILE A 77 19.54 13.01 4.05
N PRO A 78 18.74 13.67 3.20
CA PRO A 78 18.76 15.11 3.04
C PRO A 78 18.20 15.81 4.28
N THR A 79 18.74 16.99 4.57
CA THR A 79 18.21 17.87 5.64
C THR A 79 17.04 18.68 5.12
N SER A 80 15.99 18.77 5.92
CA SER A 80 14.79 19.57 5.65
C SER A 80 15.15 21.04 5.51
N THR A 81 14.61 21.67 4.47
CA THR A 81 14.75 23.09 4.15
C THR A 81 13.62 23.94 4.73
N GLY A 82 12.60 23.32 5.33
CA GLY A 82 11.47 24.02 5.93
C GLY A 82 10.21 23.17 6.11
N ALA A 83 9.12 23.83 6.48
CA ALA A 83 7.83 23.18 6.64
C ALA A 83 7.30 22.67 5.28
N GLY A 84 6.83 21.41 5.25
CA GLY A 84 6.33 20.79 4.02
C GLY A 84 7.42 20.26 3.09
N ASP A 85 8.69 20.32 3.50
CA ASP A 85 9.77 19.61 2.83
C ASP A 85 9.78 18.14 3.27
N TYR A 86 9.56 17.25 2.31
CA TYR A 86 9.58 15.79 2.49
C TYR A 86 10.88 15.14 2.02
N GLY A 87 11.84 15.96 1.57
CA GLY A 87 13.11 15.52 1.02
C GLY A 87 12.97 14.90 -0.36
N ASP A 88 13.95 14.05 -0.68
CA ASP A 88 14.06 13.42 -1.99
C ASP A 88 13.55 11.98 -1.96
N GLU A 89 13.21 11.47 -3.15
CA GLU A 89 12.72 10.10 -3.30
C GLU A 89 13.85 9.10 -3.02
N ILE A 90 13.53 8.00 -2.35
CA ILE A 90 14.48 6.94 -2.03
C ILE A 90 14.74 6.09 -3.28
N CYS A 91 16.01 5.73 -3.48
CA CYS A 91 16.42 4.86 -4.56
C CYS A 91 15.98 3.40 -4.31
N ALA A 92 15.48 2.74 -5.34
CA ALA A 92 15.09 1.34 -5.27
C ALA A 92 16.32 0.42 -5.09
N THR A 93 16.17 -0.63 -4.30
CA THR A 93 17.23 -1.64 -4.15
C THR A 93 17.50 -2.32 -5.49
N GLY A 94 18.76 -2.34 -5.92
CA GLY A 94 19.15 -2.90 -7.21
C GLY A 94 18.88 -1.98 -8.41
N ALA A 95 18.54 -0.70 -8.19
CA ALA A 95 18.43 0.29 -9.24
C ALA A 95 19.72 0.39 -10.07
N ALA A 96 19.58 0.61 -11.39
CA ALA A 96 20.72 0.75 -12.28
C ALA A 96 21.49 2.07 -12.04
N ALA A 97 20.78 3.10 -11.55
CA ALA A 97 21.37 4.37 -11.14
C ALA A 97 20.49 5.05 -10.08
N CYS A 98 21.12 5.68 -9.07
CA CYS A 98 20.46 6.45 -8.02
C CYS A 98 20.66 7.98 -8.18
N THR A 99 20.87 8.46 -9.41
CA THR A 99 21.07 9.89 -9.66
C THR A 99 19.79 10.68 -9.39
N GLY A 100 19.83 11.63 -8.44
CA GLY A 100 18.66 12.40 -8.03
C GLY A 100 17.75 11.70 -7.01
N TYR A 101 18.21 10.57 -6.45
CA TYR A 101 17.52 9.81 -5.41
C TYR A 101 18.38 9.71 -4.15
N VAL A 102 17.75 9.41 -3.01
CA VAL A 102 18.43 9.06 -1.76
C VAL A 102 18.89 7.61 -1.81
N ASP A 103 20.19 7.41 -1.92
CA ASP A 103 20.79 6.07 -1.85
C ASP A 103 20.85 5.59 -0.38
N LEU A 104 20.04 4.60 -0.04
CA LEU A 104 20.02 3.94 1.26
C LEU A 104 20.58 2.51 1.21
N SER A 105 21.45 2.21 0.24
CA SER A 105 22.11 0.89 0.11
C SER A 105 22.81 0.46 1.41
N VAL A 106 23.29 1.41 2.22
CA VAL A 106 23.86 1.15 3.55
C VAL A 106 22.91 0.39 4.49
N LEU A 107 21.59 0.52 4.31
CA LEU A 107 20.58 -0.18 5.10
C LEU A 107 20.32 -1.61 4.58
N THR A 108 20.56 -1.85 3.29
CA THR A 108 20.32 -3.16 2.65
C THR A 108 21.58 -4.02 2.55
N ASN A 109 22.75 -3.44 2.82
CA ASN A 109 24.01 -4.16 2.81
C ASN A 109 23.95 -5.33 3.81
N GLU A 110 24.31 -6.52 3.32
CA GLU A 110 24.31 -7.77 4.10
C GLU A 110 22.94 -8.11 4.72
N GLU A 111 21.85 -7.48 4.27
CA GLU A 111 20.47 -7.64 4.76
C GLU A 111 20.31 -7.43 6.28
N ILE A 112 21.21 -6.66 6.92
CA ILE A 112 21.26 -6.53 8.38
C ILE A 112 20.05 -5.74 8.92
N TYR A 113 19.70 -4.61 8.29
CA TYR A 113 18.63 -3.73 8.78
C TYR A 113 17.32 -3.92 8.01
N VAL A 114 17.41 -4.23 6.71
CA VAL A 114 16.28 -4.57 5.85
C VAL A 114 16.78 -5.33 4.62
N GLY A 115 16.05 -6.34 4.14
CA GLY A 115 16.46 -7.12 2.95
C GLY A 115 16.39 -6.34 1.64
N SER A 116 15.41 -5.43 1.51
CA SER A 116 15.29 -4.51 0.38
C SER A 116 14.44 -3.31 0.80
N ILE A 117 14.70 -2.13 0.23
CA ILE A 117 13.84 -0.97 0.44
C ILE A 117 12.47 -1.27 -0.19
N PRO A 118 11.37 -1.22 0.57
CA PRO A 118 10.03 -1.42 0.01
C PRO A 118 9.70 -0.37 -1.04
N SER A 119 9.00 -0.77 -2.09
CA SER A 119 8.52 0.12 -3.15
C SER A 119 7.01 0.36 -3.02
N ASP A 120 6.57 1.56 -3.37
CA ASP A 120 5.16 1.92 -3.46
C ASP A 120 4.46 1.03 -4.50
N PRO A 121 3.29 0.45 -4.17
CA PRO A 121 2.59 -0.48 -5.05
C PRO A 121 2.09 0.15 -6.35
N THR A 122 2.03 1.48 -6.43
CA THR A 122 1.48 2.21 -7.60
C THR A 122 2.43 3.24 -8.18
N ALA A 123 3.31 3.83 -7.35
CA ALA A 123 4.20 4.92 -7.73
C ALA A 123 5.67 4.49 -7.88
N GLY A 124 6.01 3.25 -7.50
CA GLY A 124 7.36 2.71 -7.67
C GLY A 124 7.78 2.64 -9.14
N THR A 125 9.04 2.92 -9.39
CA THR A 125 9.68 2.82 -10.70
C THR A 125 10.89 1.89 -10.63
N ALA A 126 11.61 1.70 -11.75
CA ALA A 126 12.83 0.89 -11.75
C ALA A 126 13.95 1.46 -10.85
N ASN A 127 13.98 2.78 -10.64
CA ASN A 127 15.04 3.44 -9.87
C ASN A 127 14.54 4.11 -8.58
N GLY A 128 13.27 4.44 -8.48
CA GLY A 128 12.68 5.13 -7.33
C GLY A 128 11.59 4.31 -6.65
N THR A 129 11.50 4.40 -5.33
CA THR A 129 10.55 3.59 -4.55
C THR A 129 9.18 4.25 -4.41
N GLY A 130 8.98 5.51 -4.82
CA GLY A 130 7.79 6.29 -4.53
C GLY A 130 7.66 6.74 -3.06
N TYR A 131 8.71 6.56 -2.25
CA TYR A 131 8.79 7.03 -0.87
C TYR A 131 9.88 8.10 -0.75
N TYR A 132 9.66 9.05 0.14
CA TYR A 132 10.54 10.20 0.35
C TYR A 132 11.08 10.18 1.79
N ILE A 133 12.28 10.72 1.98
CA ILE A 133 12.92 10.76 3.30
C ILE A 133 13.64 12.07 3.53
N VAL A 134 13.53 12.58 4.76
CA VAL A 134 14.18 13.82 5.17
C VAL A 134 14.51 13.79 6.66
N ARG A 135 15.53 14.54 7.09
CA ARG A 135 15.83 14.77 8.50
C ARG A 135 15.69 16.23 8.91
N SER A 136 15.25 16.48 10.14
CA SER A 136 15.17 17.83 10.72
C SER A 136 16.56 18.45 10.91
N THR A 137 16.65 19.77 10.78
CA THR A 137 17.85 20.58 11.07
C THR A 137 18.11 20.82 12.56
N SER A 138 17.24 20.30 13.44
CA SER A 138 17.39 20.44 14.89
C SER A 138 18.48 19.53 15.47
N THR A 139 18.98 19.88 16.66
CA THR A 139 20.02 19.13 17.39
C THR A 139 19.62 17.67 17.69
N ASN A 140 18.33 17.39 17.77
CA ASN A 140 17.76 16.05 17.91
C ASN A 140 17.19 15.60 16.56
N ALA A 141 18.02 15.55 15.52
CA ALA A 141 17.63 15.35 14.12
C ALA A 141 16.62 14.21 13.95
N ARG A 142 15.33 14.57 13.86
CA ARG A 142 14.23 13.63 13.62
C ARG A 142 14.20 13.25 12.16
N VAL A 143 13.96 11.98 11.85
CA VAL A 143 13.81 11.50 10.48
C VAL A 143 12.33 11.31 10.19
N THR A 144 11.90 11.80 9.04
CA THR A 144 10.56 11.59 8.51
C THR A 144 10.67 10.79 7.22
N VAL A 145 9.88 9.72 7.11
CA VAL A 145 9.66 8.98 5.86
C VAL A 145 8.21 9.21 5.45
N SER A 146 7.97 9.48 4.17
CA SER A 146 6.63 9.73 3.65
C SER A 146 6.35 9.01 2.32
N GLY A 147 5.06 8.87 2.02
CA GLY A 147 4.54 8.39 0.75
C GLY A 147 3.19 9.02 0.43
N ASN A 148 2.80 8.93 -0.84
CA ASN A 148 1.58 9.58 -1.34
C ASN A 148 0.35 8.71 -1.03
N GLY A 149 -0.56 9.21 -0.18
CA GLY A 149 -1.81 8.50 0.10
C GLY A 149 -2.83 8.67 -1.03
N GLU A 150 -3.52 7.59 -1.38
CA GLU A 150 -4.55 7.58 -2.44
C GLU A 150 -5.91 8.08 -1.94
N ILE A 151 -6.23 7.91 -0.66
CA ILE A 151 -7.55 8.27 -0.12
C ILE A 151 -7.67 9.77 0.18
N ASP A 152 -6.62 10.35 0.75
CA ASP A 152 -6.61 11.76 1.16
C ASP A 152 -6.26 12.71 0.00
N GLY A 153 -5.85 12.16 -1.16
CA GLY A 153 -5.51 12.91 -2.38
C GLY A 153 -4.39 13.93 -2.22
N THR A 154 -3.68 13.90 -1.09
CA THR A 154 -2.66 14.87 -0.71
C THR A 154 -1.28 14.22 -0.81
N ALA A 155 -0.33 14.90 -1.45
CA ALA A 155 1.04 14.42 -1.54
C ALA A 155 1.65 14.21 -0.14
N ASN A 156 2.38 13.11 0.03
CA ASN A 156 3.06 12.77 1.29
C ASN A 156 2.15 12.72 2.54
N SER A 157 0.85 12.44 2.36
CA SER A 157 -0.13 12.35 3.47
C SER A 157 0.14 11.19 4.43
N ILE A 158 0.85 10.15 3.98
CA ILE A 158 1.29 9.05 4.84
C ILE A 158 2.73 9.33 5.23
N SER A 159 2.94 9.74 6.49
CA SER A 159 4.27 10.00 7.01
C SER A 159 4.43 9.47 8.43
N VAL A 160 5.67 9.09 8.78
CA VAL A 160 6.06 8.70 10.13
C VAL A 160 7.36 9.41 10.45
N THR A 161 7.44 9.97 11.66
CA THR A 161 8.60 10.70 12.15
C THR A 161 9.11 10.09 13.45
N ARG A 162 10.44 9.95 13.57
CA ARG A 162 11.10 9.51 14.81
C ARG A 162 12.33 10.34 15.13
#